data_AF-A0A940U6M8-F1
#
_entry.id   AF-A0A940U6M8-F1
#
_cell.length_a   1.000
_cell.length_b   1.000
_cell.length_c   1.000
_cell.angle_alpha   90.00
_cell.angle_beta   90.00
_cell.angle_gamma   90.00
#
_symmetry.space_group_name_H-M   'P 1'
#
loop_
_entity.id
_entity.type
_entity.pdbx_description
1 polymer ?
#
loop_
_entity_poly.entity_id
_entity_poly.type
_entity_poly.pdbx_seq_one_letter_code
_entity_poly.pdbx_strand_id
1 'polypeptide(L)'
;MRPKRTTRLLRILVFSLTMLAGTADLWASGGEKGEFSSAVIWQIIAFVLLIVILSRFAKKPLASFLSRRQAEVQSAIEQSARKKEEAEVLLSEWQRKVNSLNQEVEELHQRIRAEGEAEQKKIVSRAKEEGERIRQQAGVITEQEVAKARAALKKEMVDLSVALAEKLLKEAIKPQDQERLIREYIGKVRELQ
;
A
#
# COMPACT_ATOMS: atom_id res chain seq x y z
N MET A 1 -6.72 47.85 -14.82
CA MET A 1 -6.53 48.74 -16.00
C MET A 1 -7.91 48.90 -16.67
N ARG A 2 -8.67 50.01 -16.73
CA ARG A 2 -8.48 51.47 -16.58
C ARG A 2 -9.72 52.09 -15.87
N PRO A 3 -9.62 52.63 -14.64
CA PRO A 3 -10.69 53.42 -14.00
C PRO A 3 -10.51 54.92 -14.27
N LYS A 4 -10.27 55.32 -15.53
CA LYS A 4 -9.99 56.72 -15.88
C LYS A 4 -11.25 57.55 -16.21
N ARG A 5 -12.40 56.91 -16.47
CA ARG A 5 -13.64 57.62 -16.84
C ARG A 5 -14.53 57.94 -15.64
N THR A 6 -14.67 57.03 -14.68
CA THR A 6 -15.46 57.24 -13.44
C THR A 6 -14.83 58.30 -12.54
N THR A 7 -13.49 58.32 -12.44
CA THR A 7 -12.74 59.36 -11.71
C THR A 7 -12.86 60.73 -12.35
N ARG A 8 -12.94 60.81 -13.69
CA ARG A 8 -13.22 62.07 -14.41
C ARG A 8 -14.63 62.57 -14.16
N LEU A 9 -15.63 61.68 -14.11
CA LEU A 9 -17.02 62.06 -13.82
C LEU A 9 -17.21 62.51 -12.37
N LEU A 10 -16.59 61.82 -11.40
CA LEU A 10 -16.60 62.25 -10.00
C LEU A 10 -15.91 63.61 -9.83
N ARG A 11 -14.80 63.83 -10.56
CA ARG A 11 -14.13 65.14 -10.61
C ARG A 11 -14.97 66.22 -11.26
N ILE A 12 -15.66 65.95 -12.37
CA ILE A 12 -16.58 66.92 -13.01
C ILE A 12 -17.76 67.23 -12.10
N LEU A 13 -18.30 66.23 -11.39
CA LEU A 13 -19.41 66.39 -10.47
C LEU A 13 -19.00 67.20 -9.23
N VAL A 14 -17.87 66.86 -8.60
CA VAL A 14 -17.28 67.64 -7.51
C VAL A 14 -16.92 69.04 -7.99
N PHE A 15 -16.34 69.19 -9.18
CA PHE A 15 -16.02 70.50 -9.76
C PHE A 15 -17.26 71.34 -10.04
N SER A 16 -18.34 70.74 -10.55
CA SER A 16 -19.62 71.43 -10.75
C SER A 16 -20.29 71.82 -9.44
N LEU A 17 -20.17 70.99 -8.39
CA LEU A 17 -20.72 71.26 -7.06
C LEU A 17 -19.92 72.36 -6.35
N THR A 18 -18.59 72.36 -6.49
CA THR A 18 -17.73 73.46 -5.99
C THR A 18 -17.92 74.74 -6.78
N MET A 19 -18.22 74.65 -8.08
CA MET A 19 -18.53 75.82 -8.91
C MET A 19 -19.88 76.42 -8.53
N LEU A 20 -20.88 75.60 -8.20
CA LEU A 20 -22.18 76.03 -7.67
C LEU A 20 -22.07 76.72 -6.29
N ALA A 21 -21.20 76.19 -5.41
CA ALA A 21 -20.98 76.74 -4.07
C ALA A 21 -20.10 78.00 -4.09
N GLY A 22 -19.02 78.00 -4.88
CA GLY A 22 -18.10 79.15 -4.99
C GLY A 22 -18.71 80.38 -5.67
N THR A 23 -19.75 80.21 -6.50
CA THR A 23 -20.50 81.35 -7.05
C THR A 23 -21.43 82.01 -6.04
N ALA A 24 -21.82 81.34 -4.95
CA ALA A 24 -22.68 81.93 -3.93
C ALA A 24 -21.93 82.99 -3.09
N ASP A 25 -20.66 82.74 -2.74
CA ASP A 25 -19.84 83.66 -1.94
C ASP A 25 -19.40 84.91 -2.72
N LEU A 26 -19.17 84.78 -4.04
CA LEU A 26 -18.81 85.90 -4.93
C LEU A 26 -19.98 86.86 -5.22
N TRP A 27 -21.23 86.37 -5.20
CA TRP A 27 -22.43 87.20 -5.38
C TRP A 27 -22.94 87.81 -4.07
N ALA A 28 -22.48 87.32 -2.91
CA ALA A 28 -22.88 87.84 -1.59
C ALA A 28 -22.05 89.05 -1.11
N SER A 29 -20.86 89.31 -1.68
CA SER A 29 -19.96 90.39 -1.24
C SER A 29 -19.82 91.57 -2.22
N GLY A 30 -20.45 91.52 -3.40
CA GLY A 30 -20.47 92.61 -4.38
C GLY A 30 -21.86 93.21 -4.51
N GLY A 31 -22.07 94.41 -3.95
CA GLY A 31 -23.35 95.09 -3.99
C GLY A 31 -23.67 95.68 -5.37
N GLU A 32 -24.53 95.02 -6.13
CA GLU A 32 -25.47 95.69 -7.06
C GLU A 32 -26.85 95.02 -6.96
N LYS A 33 -27.87 95.86 -6.79
CA LYS A 33 -29.26 95.49 -6.59
C LYS A 33 -29.90 95.17 -7.95
N GLY A 34 -30.24 93.90 -8.24
CA GLY A 34 -31.17 93.63 -9.35
C GLY A 34 -31.19 92.24 -10.01
N GLU A 35 -30.20 91.36 -9.82
CA GLU A 35 -30.08 90.15 -10.66
C GLU A 35 -30.22 88.79 -9.95
N PHE A 36 -30.80 88.74 -8.75
CA PHE A 36 -31.01 87.46 -8.04
C PHE A 36 -31.91 86.47 -8.80
N SER A 37 -32.79 86.94 -9.69
CA SER A 37 -33.64 86.05 -10.49
C SER A 37 -32.89 85.38 -11.64
N SER A 38 -31.98 86.07 -12.33
CA SER A 38 -31.28 85.52 -13.51
C SER A 38 -30.19 84.51 -13.10
N ALA A 39 -29.46 84.79 -12.03
CA ALA A 39 -28.43 83.89 -11.49
C ALA A 39 -29.01 82.55 -11.02
N VAL A 40 -30.16 82.58 -10.32
CA VAL A 40 -30.85 81.36 -9.85
C VAL A 40 -31.39 80.54 -11.02
N ILE A 41 -31.93 81.19 -12.06
CA ILE A 41 -32.39 80.50 -13.28
C ILE A 41 -31.22 79.79 -13.98
N TRP A 42 -30.07 80.45 -14.13
CA TRP A 42 -28.88 79.85 -14.73
C TRP A 42 -28.34 78.67 -13.90
N GLN A 43 -28.39 78.76 -12.58
CA GLN A 43 -28.00 77.70 -11.67
C GLN A 43 -28.93 76.48 -11.77
N ILE A 44 -30.24 76.71 -11.90
CA ILE A 44 -31.22 75.64 -12.14
C ILE A 44 -30.96 74.98 -13.50
N ILE A 45 -30.69 75.75 -14.56
CA ILE A 45 -30.36 75.22 -15.88
C ILE A 45 -29.07 74.36 -15.82
N ALA A 46 -28.02 74.84 -15.14
CA ALA A 46 -26.78 74.09 -14.96
C ALA A 46 -27.00 72.80 -14.16
N PHE A 47 -27.83 72.83 -13.12
CA PHE A 47 -28.18 71.65 -12.31
C PHE A 47 -28.99 70.63 -13.12
N VAL A 48 -29.97 71.08 -13.91
CA VAL A 48 -30.74 70.21 -14.80
C VAL A 48 -29.83 69.60 -15.88
N LEU A 49 -28.94 70.39 -16.47
CA LEU A 49 -27.97 69.90 -17.45
C LEU A 49 -27.04 68.84 -16.84
N LEU A 50 -26.58 69.04 -15.60
CA LEU A 50 -25.79 68.06 -14.84
C LEU A 50 -26.56 66.75 -14.62
N ILE A 51 -27.83 66.81 -14.21
CA ILE A 51 -28.69 65.63 -14.02
C ILE A 51 -28.88 64.88 -15.35
N VAL A 52 -29.08 65.59 -16.46
CA VAL A 52 -29.25 64.97 -17.79
C VAL A 52 -27.97 64.23 -18.21
N ILE A 53 -26.80 64.87 -18.05
CA ILE A 53 -25.50 64.24 -18.36
C ILE A 53 -25.26 63.03 -17.44
N LEU A 54 -25.50 63.17 -16.15
CA LEU A 54 -25.30 62.10 -15.17
C LEU A 54 -26.23 60.92 -15.43
N SER A 55 -27.53 61.17 -15.67
CA SER A 55 -28.50 60.10 -15.95
C SER A 55 -28.18 59.35 -17.24
N ARG A 56 -27.63 60.02 -18.27
CA ARG A 56 -27.22 59.36 -19.52
C ARG A 56 -25.96 58.50 -19.31
N PHE A 57 -25.01 58.96 -18.52
CA PHE A 57 -23.70 58.30 -18.35
C PHE A 57 -23.63 57.31 -17.18
N ALA A 58 -24.42 57.48 -16.11
CA ALA A 58 -24.36 56.64 -14.90
C ALA A 58 -25.16 55.33 -15.03
N LYS A 59 -26.17 55.27 -15.91
CA LYS A 59 -27.00 54.06 -16.12
C LYS A 59 -26.17 52.83 -16.51
N LYS A 60 -25.21 52.99 -17.44
CA LYS A 60 -24.36 51.89 -17.93
C LYS A 60 -23.37 51.33 -16.88
N PRO A 61 -22.54 52.15 -16.20
CA PRO A 61 -21.60 51.64 -15.19
C PRO A 61 -22.32 51.09 -13.96
N LEU A 62 -23.43 51.69 -13.52
CA LEU A 62 -24.18 51.20 -12.36
C LEU A 62 -24.85 49.85 -12.66
N ALA A 63 -25.51 49.71 -13.81
CA ALA A 63 -26.09 48.43 -14.23
C ALA A 63 -25.00 47.35 -14.39
N SER A 64 -23.86 47.67 -15.00
CA SER A 64 -22.79 46.68 -15.17
C SER A 64 -22.13 46.27 -13.85
N PHE A 65 -22.05 47.15 -12.85
CA PHE A 65 -21.58 46.80 -11.51
C PHE A 65 -22.56 45.85 -10.80
N LEU A 66 -23.86 46.15 -10.86
CA LEU A 66 -24.90 45.30 -10.27
C LEU A 66 -24.98 43.92 -10.96
N SER A 67 -24.94 43.87 -12.30
CA SER A 67 -24.91 42.61 -13.04
C SER A 67 -23.65 41.79 -12.76
N ARG A 68 -22.48 42.43 -12.60
CA ARG A 68 -21.24 41.74 -12.19
C ARG A 68 -21.36 41.15 -10.80
N ARG A 69 -21.92 41.90 -9.84
CA ARG A 69 -22.12 41.41 -8.48
C ARG A 69 -23.11 40.25 -8.43
N GLN A 70 -24.19 40.33 -9.20
CA GLN A 70 -25.16 39.25 -9.34
C GLN A 70 -24.52 38.00 -9.96
N ALA A 71 -23.74 38.15 -11.04
CA ALA A 71 -23.03 37.05 -11.68
C ALA A 71 -21.97 36.41 -10.76
N GLU A 72 -21.24 37.21 -9.98
CA GLU A 72 -20.27 36.73 -9.00
C GLU A 72 -20.98 35.87 -7.93
N VAL A 73 -22.07 36.36 -7.34
CA VAL A 73 -22.85 35.64 -6.33
C VAL A 73 -23.44 34.35 -6.91
N GLN A 74 -24.02 34.42 -8.10
CA GLN A 74 -24.56 33.25 -8.78
C GLN A 74 -23.47 32.20 -9.04
N SER A 75 -22.30 32.63 -9.54
CA SER A 75 -21.18 31.73 -9.79
C SER A 75 -20.64 31.11 -8.50
N ALA A 76 -20.65 31.84 -7.38
CA ALA A 76 -20.20 31.34 -6.09
C ALA A 76 -21.18 30.28 -5.53
N ILE A 77 -22.48 30.48 -5.70
CA ILE A 77 -23.51 29.50 -5.34
C ILE A 77 -23.38 28.25 -6.20
N GLU A 78 -23.24 28.40 -7.51
CA GLU A 78 -23.07 27.26 -8.44
C GLU A 78 -21.78 26.48 -8.16
N GLN A 79 -20.67 27.17 -7.92
CA GLN A 79 -19.41 26.51 -7.54
C GLN A 79 -19.54 25.80 -6.19
N SER A 80 -20.24 26.38 -5.22
CA SER A 80 -20.47 25.73 -3.93
C SER A 80 -21.35 24.48 -4.08
N ALA A 81 -22.39 24.54 -4.91
CA ALA A 81 -23.25 23.40 -5.20
C ALA A 81 -22.47 22.28 -5.90
N ARG A 82 -21.68 22.60 -6.94
CA ARG A 82 -20.82 21.63 -7.63
C ARG A 82 -19.81 20.98 -6.68
N LYS A 83 -19.14 21.76 -5.83
CA LYS A 83 -18.20 21.22 -4.83
C LYS A 83 -18.87 20.29 -3.83
N LYS A 84 -20.12 20.56 -3.44
CA LYS A 84 -20.89 19.66 -2.57
C LYS A 84 -21.20 18.35 -3.28
N GLU A 85 -21.69 18.43 -4.51
CA GLU A 85 -21.98 17.24 -5.33
C GLU A 85 -20.73 16.39 -5.57
N GLU A 86 -19.61 17.02 -5.94
CA GLU A 86 -18.31 16.33 -6.10
C GLU A 86 -17.88 15.65 -4.79
N ALA A 87 -18.04 16.32 -3.64
CA ALA A 87 -17.70 15.75 -2.34
C ALA A 87 -18.61 14.57 -1.96
N GLU A 88 -19.90 14.63 -2.27
CA GLU A 88 -20.86 13.54 -2.05
C GLU A 88 -20.55 12.33 -2.94
N VAL A 89 -20.22 12.55 -4.21
CA VAL A 89 -19.79 11.49 -5.14
C VAL A 89 -18.51 10.83 -4.63
N LEU A 90 -17.50 11.63 -4.28
CA LEU A 90 -16.25 11.13 -3.70
C LEU A 90 -16.54 10.31 -2.43
N LEU A 91 -17.35 10.81 -1.50
CA LEU A 91 -17.70 10.09 -0.27
C LEU A 91 -18.34 8.74 -0.57
N SER A 92 -19.27 8.68 -1.53
CA SER A 92 -19.89 7.44 -1.98
C SER A 92 -18.86 6.47 -2.58
N GLU A 93 -17.95 6.95 -3.42
CA GLU A 93 -16.87 6.13 -4.01
C GLU A 93 -15.93 5.58 -2.92
N TRP A 94 -15.53 6.42 -1.97
CA TRP A 94 -14.72 6.00 -0.82
C TRP A 94 -15.44 4.97 0.04
N GLN A 95 -16.72 5.16 0.33
CA GLN A 95 -17.50 4.20 1.10
C GLN A 95 -17.60 2.85 0.37
N ARG A 96 -17.83 2.86 -0.95
CA ARG A 96 -17.81 1.64 -1.77
C ARG A 96 -16.46 0.96 -1.73
N LYS A 97 -15.38 1.73 -1.84
CA LYS A 97 -14.00 1.21 -1.80
C LYS A 97 -13.64 0.61 -0.44
N VAL A 98 -14.05 1.24 0.66
CA VAL A 98 -13.87 0.68 2.00
C VAL A 98 -14.64 -0.63 2.16
N ASN A 99 -15.89 -0.68 1.68
CA ASN A 99 -16.69 -1.90 1.73
C ASN A 99 -16.07 -3.02 0.89
N SER A 100 -15.57 -2.73 -0.32
CA SER A 100 -14.90 -3.73 -1.16
C SER A 100 -13.59 -4.20 -0.55
N LEU A 101 -12.81 -3.30 0.07
CA LEU A 101 -11.58 -3.67 0.78
C LEU A 101 -11.86 -4.63 1.94
N ASN A 102 -12.94 -4.41 2.71
CA ASN A 102 -13.30 -5.33 3.79
C ASN A 102 -13.62 -6.74 3.25
N GLN A 103 -14.29 -6.84 2.11
CA GLN A 103 -14.55 -8.12 1.44
C GLN A 103 -13.26 -8.78 0.93
N GLU A 104 -12.39 -8.02 0.26
CA GLU A 104 -11.10 -8.53 -0.22
C GLU A 104 -10.20 -9.01 0.93
N VAL A 105 -10.20 -8.31 2.06
CA VAL A 105 -9.44 -8.69 3.26
C VAL A 105 -9.96 -9.99 3.85
N GLU A 106 -11.28 -10.15 3.94
CA GLU A 106 -11.88 -11.40 4.42
C GLU A 106 -11.57 -12.58 3.48
N GLU A 107 -11.69 -12.38 2.16
CA GLU A 107 -11.28 -13.39 1.18
C GLU A 107 -9.79 -13.72 1.26
N LEU A 108 -8.94 -12.72 1.47
CA LEU A 108 -7.51 -12.91 1.66
C LEU A 108 -7.22 -13.74 2.91
N HIS A 109 -7.87 -13.44 4.03
CA HIS A 109 -7.73 -14.23 5.25
C HIS A 109 -8.20 -15.68 5.06
N GLN A 110 -9.30 -15.90 4.34
CA GLN A 110 -9.78 -17.24 4.01
C GLN A 110 -8.78 -18.00 3.14
N ARG A 111 -8.22 -17.36 2.10
CA ARG A 111 -7.16 -17.93 1.26
C ARG A 111 -5.92 -18.30 2.08
N ILE A 112 -5.43 -17.40 2.93
CA ILE A 112 -4.27 -17.65 3.79
C ILE A 112 -4.51 -18.83 4.72
N ARG A 113 -5.70 -18.94 5.33
CA ARG A 113 -6.06 -20.09 6.18
C ARG A 113 -6.09 -21.39 5.40
N ALA A 114 -6.74 -21.40 4.23
CA ALA A 114 -6.84 -22.58 3.39
C ALA A 114 -5.46 -23.06 2.90
N GLU A 115 -4.60 -22.12 2.46
CA GLU A 115 -3.22 -22.42 2.06
C GLU A 115 -2.38 -22.92 3.24
N GLY A 116 -2.53 -22.29 4.42
CA GLY A 116 -1.86 -22.70 5.65
C GLY A 116 -2.25 -24.13 6.07
N GLU A 117 -3.53 -24.46 6.05
CA GLU A 117 -4.01 -25.81 6.35
C GLU A 117 -3.53 -26.84 5.32
N ALA A 118 -3.53 -26.49 4.03
CA ALA A 118 -3.03 -27.36 2.97
C ALA A 118 -1.54 -27.65 3.12
N GLU A 119 -0.72 -26.62 3.38
CA GLU A 119 0.71 -26.78 3.57
C GLU A 119 1.01 -27.53 4.88
N GLN A 120 0.27 -27.27 5.96
CA GLN A 120 0.39 -28.04 7.20
C GLN A 120 0.13 -29.54 6.95
N LYS A 121 -0.96 -29.88 6.25
CA LYS A 121 -1.27 -31.27 5.88
C LYS A 121 -0.16 -31.88 5.05
N LYS A 122 0.38 -31.13 4.08
CA LYS A 122 1.49 -31.58 3.23
C LYS A 122 2.79 -31.81 4.01
N ILE A 123 3.11 -30.94 4.96
CA ILE A 123 4.28 -31.10 5.85
C ILE A 123 4.11 -32.34 6.72
N VAL A 124 2.95 -32.50 7.37
CA VAL A 124 2.66 -33.67 8.22
C VAL A 124 2.69 -34.97 7.41
N SER A 125 2.12 -34.98 6.21
CA SER A 125 2.16 -36.15 5.33
C SER A 125 3.59 -36.52 4.95
N ARG A 126 4.40 -35.56 4.51
CA ARG A 126 5.81 -35.77 4.17
C ARG A 126 6.62 -36.26 5.38
N ALA A 127 6.39 -35.68 6.56
CA ALA A 127 7.07 -36.10 7.78
C ALA A 127 6.72 -37.55 8.17
N LYS A 128 5.46 -37.96 8.01
CA LYS A 128 5.05 -39.36 8.24
C LYS A 128 5.69 -40.31 7.24
N GLU A 129 5.65 -39.97 5.96
CA GLU A 129 6.26 -40.78 4.89
C GLU A 129 7.77 -40.94 5.11
N GLU A 130 8.47 -39.86 5.44
CA GLU A 130 9.90 -39.90 5.74
C GLU A 130 10.19 -40.69 7.02
N GLY A 131 9.34 -40.55 8.05
CA GLY A 131 9.45 -41.35 9.27
C GLY A 131 9.30 -42.86 9.01
N GLU A 132 8.33 -43.26 8.19
CA GLU A 132 8.18 -44.66 7.79
C GLU A 132 9.37 -45.14 6.95
N ARG A 133 9.88 -44.31 6.03
CA ARG A 133 11.08 -44.62 5.23
C ARG A 133 12.30 -44.86 6.12
N ILE A 134 12.53 -44.00 7.11
CA ILE A 134 13.62 -44.15 8.09
C ILE A 134 13.43 -45.44 8.89
N ARG A 135 12.21 -45.74 9.33
CA ARG A 135 11.92 -46.96 10.09
C ARG A 135 12.20 -48.23 9.29
N GLN A 136 11.80 -48.26 8.02
CA GLN A 136 12.07 -49.37 7.11
C GLN A 136 13.58 -49.55 6.89
N GLN A 137 14.30 -48.44 6.64
CA GLN A 137 15.76 -48.48 6.48
C GLN A 137 16.47 -48.98 7.75
N ALA A 138 16.06 -48.49 8.92
CA ALA A 138 16.59 -48.94 10.20
C ALA A 138 16.35 -50.44 10.43
N GLY A 139 15.19 -50.96 10.02
CA GLY A 139 14.88 -52.39 10.07
C GLY A 139 15.85 -53.21 9.22
N VAL A 140 16.05 -52.83 7.95
CA VAL A 140 16.99 -53.50 7.04
C VAL A 140 18.42 -53.46 7.58
N ILE A 141 18.87 -52.30 8.08
CA ILE A 141 20.21 -52.16 8.69
C ILE A 141 20.34 -53.06 9.91
N THR A 142 19.32 -53.10 10.77
CA THR A 142 19.32 -53.94 11.98
C THR A 142 19.43 -55.42 11.62
N GLU A 143 18.66 -55.89 10.64
CA GLU A 143 18.74 -57.27 10.16
C GLU A 143 20.13 -57.62 9.62
N GLN A 144 20.73 -56.72 8.85
CA GLN A 144 22.08 -56.89 8.33
C GLN A 144 23.12 -56.93 9.45
N GLU A 145 23.04 -56.06 10.45
CA GLU A 145 23.96 -56.05 11.59
C GLU A 145 23.79 -57.30 12.46
N VAL A 146 22.55 -57.77 12.68
CA VAL A 146 22.29 -59.04 13.39
C VAL A 146 22.90 -60.22 12.62
N ALA A 147 22.75 -60.25 11.29
CA ALA A 147 23.35 -61.30 10.46
C ALA A 147 24.89 -61.28 10.54
N LYS A 148 25.51 -60.10 10.49
CA LYS A 148 26.97 -59.93 10.67
C LYS A 148 27.42 -60.39 12.05
N ALA A 149 26.73 -59.98 13.12
CA ALA A 149 27.04 -60.37 14.48
C ALA A 149 26.96 -61.90 14.67
N ARG A 150 25.92 -62.54 14.12
CA ARG A 150 25.79 -64.01 14.13
C ARG A 150 26.92 -64.70 13.38
N ALA A 151 27.32 -64.17 12.22
CA ALA A 151 28.43 -64.71 11.45
C ALA A 151 29.76 -64.59 12.20
N ALA A 152 30.01 -63.45 12.86
CA ALA A 152 31.18 -63.23 13.70
C ALA A 152 31.23 -64.21 14.89
N LEU A 153 30.13 -64.35 15.63
CA LEU A 153 30.04 -65.31 16.74
C LEU A 153 30.26 -66.75 16.27
N LYS A 154 29.70 -67.13 15.13
CA LYS A 154 29.90 -68.48 14.57
C LYS A 154 31.37 -68.73 14.26
N LYS A 155 32.07 -67.74 13.68
CA LYS A 155 33.50 -67.83 13.40
C LYS A 155 34.29 -68.00 14.70
N GLU A 156 34.01 -67.18 15.71
CA GLU A 156 34.68 -67.25 17.01
C GLU A 156 34.45 -68.60 17.72
N MET A 157 33.24 -69.16 17.65
CA MET A 157 32.95 -70.49 18.18
C MET A 157 33.71 -71.60 17.45
N VAL A 158 33.86 -71.51 16.12
CA VAL A 158 34.65 -72.47 15.34
C VAL A 158 36.12 -72.39 15.76
N ASP A 159 36.67 -71.19 15.85
CA ASP A 159 38.06 -70.97 16.26
C ASP A 159 38.32 -71.51 17.68
N LEU A 160 37.41 -71.27 18.63
CA LEU A 160 37.51 -71.80 19.99
C LEU A 160 37.39 -73.34 20.02
N SER A 161 36.50 -73.91 19.22
CA SER A 161 36.29 -75.36 19.16
C SER A 161 37.50 -76.07 18.58
N VAL A 162 38.12 -75.51 17.54
CA VAL A 162 39.38 -76.02 16.96
C VAL A 162 40.50 -75.93 17.99
N ALA A 163 40.64 -74.80 18.68
CA ALA A 163 41.66 -74.63 19.72
C ALA A 163 41.49 -75.62 20.88
N LEU A 164 40.25 -75.88 21.31
CA LEU A 164 39.95 -76.87 22.35
C LEU A 164 40.24 -78.29 21.87
N ALA A 165 39.83 -78.64 20.65
CA ALA A 165 40.11 -79.94 20.05
C ALA A 165 41.62 -80.18 19.89
N GLU A 166 42.38 -79.16 19.47
CA GLU A 166 43.84 -79.20 19.39
C GLU A 166 44.46 -79.45 20.77
N LYS A 167 43.99 -78.76 21.80
CA LYS A 167 44.46 -78.94 23.18
C LYS A 167 44.19 -80.35 23.70
N LEU A 168 42.95 -80.84 23.56
CA LEU A 168 42.57 -82.19 23.97
C LEU A 168 43.34 -83.26 23.20
N LEU A 169 43.55 -83.08 21.88
CA LEU A 169 44.32 -84.03 21.07
C LEU A 169 45.78 -84.08 21.50
N LYS A 170 46.39 -82.93 21.82
CA LYS A 170 47.77 -82.86 22.36
C LYS A 170 47.89 -83.60 23.70
N GLU A 171 46.88 -83.48 24.58
CA GLU A 171 46.87 -84.16 25.88
C GLU A 171 46.57 -85.67 25.77
N ALA A 172 45.80 -86.10 24.76
CA ALA A 172 45.37 -87.49 24.59
C ALA A 172 46.31 -88.36 23.72
N ILE A 173 47.25 -87.76 22.96
CA ILE A 173 48.12 -88.51 22.06
C ILE A 173 49.11 -89.40 22.83
N LYS A 174 49.17 -90.68 22.46
CA LYS A 174 50.14 -91.65 23.00
C LYS A 174 51.23 -91.95 21.97
N PRO A 175 52.43 -92.44 22.39
CA PRO A 175 53.53 -92.74 21.47
C PRO A 175 53.16 -93.72 20.34
N GLN A 176 52.26 -94.67 20.61
CA GLN A 176 51.77 -95.64 19.63
C GLN A 176 50.87 -95.00 18.54
N ASP A 177 50.13 -93.94 18.87
CA ASP A 177 49.30 -93.21 17.91
C ASP A 177 50.15 -92.36 16.96
N GLN A 178 51.27 -91.80 17.44
CA GLN A 178 52.22 -91.08 16.59
C GLN A 178 52.83 -91.97 15.51
N GLU A 179 53.28 -93.18 15.86
CA GLU A 179 53.78 -94.13 14.86
C GLU A 179 52.71 -94.56 13.84
N ARG A 180 51.47 -94.78 14.30
CA ARG A 180 50.34 -95.12 13.43
C ARG A 180 50.04 -94.00 12.44
N LEU A 181 49.98 -92.75 12.91
CA LEU A 181 49.79 -91.55 12.09
C LEU A 181 50.90 -91.39 11.04
N ILE A 182 52.17 -91.63 11.42
CA ILE A 182 53.31 -91.56 10.48
C ILE A 182 53.17 -92.65 9.40
N ARG A 183 52.83 -93.89 9.78
CA ARG A 183 52.62 -94.98 8.80
C ARG A 183 51.46 -94.67 7.84
N GLU A 184 50.36 -94.13 8.34
CA GLU A 184 49.21 -93.71 7.53
C GLU A 184 49.55 -92.55 6.58
N TYR A 185 50.34 -91.57 7.04
CA TYR A 185 50.77 -90.44 6.23
C TYR A 185 51.72 -90.87 5.11
N ILE A 186 52.68 -91.74 5.42
CA ILE A 186 53.57 -92.34 4.42
C ILE A 186 52.77 -93.19 3.41
N GLY A 187 51.75 -93.91 3.86
CA GLY A 187 50.82 -94.64 3.00
C GLY A 187 50.07 -93.73 2.02
N LYS A 188 49.46 -92.65 2.50
CA LYS A 188 48.72 -91.69 1.67
C LYS A 188 49.59 -90.92 0.68
N VAL A 189 50.79 -90.51 1.08
CA VAL A 189 51.72 -89.84 0.17
C VAL A 189 52.17 -90.79 -0.95
N ARG A 190 52.31 -92.08 -0.66
CA ARG A 190 52.66 -93.12 -1.63
C ARG A 190 51.52 -93.48 -2.59
N GLU A 191 50.26 -93.24 -2.21
CA GLU A 191 49.08 -93.36 -3.09
C GLU A 191 48.87 -92.14 -4.00
N LEU A 192 49.46 -91.00 -3.67
CA LEU A 192 49.34 -89.74 -4.43
C LEU A 192 50.52 -89.48 -5.38
N GLN A 193 51.52 -90.38 -5.41
CA GLN A 193 52.60 -90.44 -6.40
C GLN A 193 52.38 -91.62 -7.36
#